data_AF-A0A524L6S8-F1
#
_entry.id   AF-A0A524L6S8-F1
#
_cell.length_a   1.000
_cell.length_b   1.000
_cell.length_c   1.000
_cell.angle_alpha   90.00
_cell.angle_beta   90.00
_cell.angle_gamma   90.00
#
_symmetry.space_group_name_H-M   'P 1'
#
loop_
_entity.id
_entity.type
_entity.pdbx_description
1 polymer ?
#
loop_
_entity_poly.entity_id
_entity_poly.type
_entity_poly.pdbx_seq_one_letter_code
_entity_poly.pdbx_strand_id
1 'polypeptide(L)'
;LDYLDQKGLSDNTIVIYTSDQGFFLGEHGWYDKRFMYEESMGMPLIVRYPKEISPATQSDQLVLNLDFCPTILDYAGIEIPDEVQGESMRSLLQGNTPDKWRQSVYYHYYEYPQGWHDVKKHYGVRTKTHKLIHFYDDIIANEMYDLEKDPNEMNNIYDVEAFSKVRKELENELLRLRHYYKDSE
;
A
#
# COMPACT_ATOMS: atom_id res chain seq x y z
N LEU A 1 23.32 3.76 -12.01
CA LEU A 1 22.84 5.02 -12.64
C LEU A 1 23.91 5.60 -13.57
N ASP A 2 25.18 5.60 -13.16
CA ASP A 2 26.32 6.07 -13.94
C ASP A 2 26.34 5.60 -15.40
N TYR A 3 26.00 4.34 -15.68
CA TYR A 3 25.91 3.84 -17.05
C TYR A 3 24.88 4.59 -17.90
N LEU A 4 23.69 4.86 -17.35
CA LEU A 4 22.65 5.63 -18.05
C LEU A 4 23.12 7.05 -18.33
N ASP A 5 23.80 7.68 -17.36
CA ASP A 5 24.34 9.03 -17.53
C ASP A 5 25.46 9.06 -18.58
N GLN A 6 26.42 8.13 -18.50
CA GLN A 6 27.53 8.02 -19.46
C GLN A 6 27.07 7.72 -20.89
N LYS A 7 25.92 7.07 -21.07
CA LYS A 7 25.33 6.77 -22.37
C LYS A 7 24.31 7.81 -22.84
N GLY A 8 24.04 8.86 -22.07
CA GLY A 8 23.04 9.87 -22.40
C GLY A 8 21.61 9.31 -22.44
N LEU A 9 21.35 8.22 -21.71
CA LEU A 9 20.05 7.53 -21.66
C LEU A 9 19.16 8.01 -20.52
N SER A 10 19.73 8.73 -19.55
CA SER A 10 19.03 9.15 -18.33
C SER A 10 17.75 9.95 -18.59
N ASP A 11 17.76 10.85 -19.58
CA ASP A 11 16.58 11.65 -19.90
C ASP A 11 15.49 10.83 -20.59
N ASN A 12 15.81 9.64 -21.11
CA ASN A 12 14.86 8.78 -21.82
C ASN A 12 14.62 7.43 -21.11
N THR A 13 14.93 7.35 -19.82
CA THR A 13 14.75 6.14 -19.03
C THR A 13 14.03 6.50 -17.74
N ILE A 14 12.88 5.87 -17.50
CA ILE A 14 12.24 5.89 -16.20
C ILE A 14 12.94 4.83 -15.34
N VAL A 15 13.49 5.25 -14.21
CA VAL A 15 14.08 4.33 -13.23
C VAL A 15 13.14 4.24 -12.04
N ILE A 16 12.64 3.03 -11.77
CA ILE A 16 11.83 2.71 -10.60
C ILE A 16 12.66 1.81 -9.70
N TYR A 17 12.85 2.21 -8.44
CA TYR A 17 13.43 1.39 -7.39
C TYR A 17 12.38 1.12 -6.33
N THR A 18 12.18 -0.15 -6.00
CA THR A 18 11.22 -0.59 -4.99
C THR A 18 11.63 -1.95 -4.41
N SER A 19 10.85 -2.45 -3.46
CA SER A 19 10.92 -3.80 -2.93
C SER A 19 9.62 -4.53 -3.25
N ASP A 20 9.57 -5.85 -3.16
CA ASP A 20 8.33 -6.62 -3.28
C ASP A 20 7.35 -6.34 -2.12
N GLN A 21 7.91 -6.10 -0.94
CA GLN A 21 7.26 -5.75 0.32
C GLN A 21 8.29 -5.13 1.28
N GLY A 22 7.87 -4.79 2.50
CA GLY A 22 8.75 -4.26 3.54
C GLY A 22 9.65 -5.33 4.19
N PHE A 23 10.02 -5.17 5.45
CA PHE A 23 10.62 -6.22 6.27
C PHE A 23 10.69 -5.80 7.73
N PHE A 24 10.40 -6.70 8.67
CA PHE A 24 10.75 -6.48 10.07
C PHE A 24 12.27 -6.66 10.27
N LEU A 25 12.91 -5.68 10.90
CA LEU A 25 14.32 -5.66 11.27
C LEU A 25 14.53 -5.80 12.79
N GLY A 26 13.55 -6.38 13.48
CA GLY A 26 13.53 -6.57 14.94
C GLY A 26 12.38 -5.86 15.64
N GLU A 27 11.63 -5.01 14.93
CA GLU A 27 10.37 -4.44 15.42
C GLU A 27 9.41 -5.56 15.80
N HIS A 28 8.64 -5.35 16.87
CA HIS A 28 7.78 -6.37 17.49
C HIS A 28 8.49 -7.68 17.90
N GLY A 29 9.83 -7.73 17.85
CA GLY A 29 10.62 -8.94 18.06
C GLY A 29 10.66 -9.89 16.87
N TRP A 30 10.33 -9.41 15.66
CA TRP A 30 10.20 -10.23 14.46
C TRP A 30 11.27 -9.94 13.39
N TYR A 31 11.41 -10.92 12.50
CA TYR A 31 11.97 -10.78 11.15
C TYR A 31 10.95 -11.39 10.18
N ASP A 32 11.16 -11.25 8.86
CA ASP A 32 10.20 -11.63 7.81
C ASP A 32 9.10 -10.56 7.61
N LYS A 33 7.95 -10.97 7.08
CA LYS A 33 6.89 -10.06 6.60
C LYS A 33 5.51 -10.67 6.87
N ARG A 34 4.57 -10.56 5.92
CA ARG A 34 3.22 -11.19 5.88
C ARG A 34 2.15 -10.45 6.64
N PHE A 35 2.47 -9.89 7.81
CA PHE A 35 1.52 -9.06 8.54
C PHE A 35 1.24 -7.76 7.77
N MET A 36 0.04 -7.21 7.98
CA MET A 36 -0.37 -5.89 7.47
C MET A 36 0.25 -4.72 8.27
N TYR A 37 1.11 -4.99 9.28
CA TYR A 37 1.85 -3.93 9.97
C TYR A 37 2.81 -3.19 9.02
N GLU A 38 3.11 -1.93 9.33
CA GLU A 38 3.69 -0.96 8.41
C GLU A 38 5.09 -1.37 7.93
N GLU A 39 5.92 -1.94 8.79
CA GLU A 39 7.26 -2.41 8.43
C GLU A 39 7.21 -3.53 7.39
N SER A 40 6.17 -4.38 7.41
CA SER A 40 5.98 -5.50 6.47
C SER A 40 5.21 -5.10 5.21
N MET A 41 4.15 -4.30 5.37
CA MET A 41 3.28 -3.84 4.28
C MET A 41 3.92 -2.74 3.44
N GLY A 42 4.70 -1.85 4.05
CA GLY A 42 5.26 -0.66 3.43
C GLY A 42 6.37 -0.99 2.44
N MET A 43 6.21 -0.59 1.18
CA MET A 43 7.24 -0.72 0.16
C MET A 43 7.98 0.61 -0.03
N PRO A 44 9.33 0.63 -0.03
CA PRO A 44 10.04 1.80 -0.52
C PRO A 44 9.71 2.01 -2.00
N LEU A 45 9.47 3.26 -2.40
CA LEU A 45 9.25 3.59 -3.80
C LEU A 45 9.99 4.88 -4.16
N ILE A 46 10.95 4.77 -5.07
CA ILE A 46 11.69 5.90 -5.61
C ILE A 46 11.61 5.83 -7.13
N VAL A 47 11.19 6.92 -7.76
CA VAL A 47 11.07 7.01 -9.21
C VAL A 47 11.87 8.21 -9.71
N ARG A 48 12.67 8.00 -10.75
CA ARG A 48 13.43 9.05 -11.45
C ARG A 48 13.06 9.05 -12.92
N TYR A 49 12.63 10.20 -13.40
CA TYR A 49 12.47 10.47 -14.83
C TYR A 49 12.65 11.98 -15.10
N PRO A 50 13.87 12.45 -15.45
CA PRO A 50 14.19 13.88 -15.48
C PRO A 50 13.31 14.73 -16.40
N LYS A 51 12.72 14.15 -17.45
CA LYS A 51 11.85 14.86 -18.39
C LYS A 51 10.54 15.34 -17.77
N GLU A 52 10.02 14.65 -16.76
CA GLU A 52 8.69 14.95 -16.18
C GLU A 52 8.67 15.05 -14.66
N ILE A 53 9.64 14.46 -13.98
CA ILE A 53 9.68 14.40 -12.52
C ILE A 53 10.75 15.38 -12.03
N SER A 54 10.32 16.45 -11.36
CA SER A 54 11.24 17.37 -10.70
C SER A 54 12.07 16.63 -9.64
N PRO A 55 13.38 16.90 -9.52
CA PRO A 55 14.19 16.30 -8.46
C PRO A 55 13.62 16.60 -7.08
N ALA A 56 13.68 15.61 -6.19
CA ALA A 56 13.20 15.69 -4.82
C ALA A 56 11.69 15.94 -4.65
N THR A 57 10.87 15.72 -5.70
CA THR A 57 9.41 15.59 -5.53
C THR A 57 9.09 14.52 -4.49
N GLN A 58 8.20 14.85 -3.55
CA GLN A 58 7.69 13.93 -2.54
C GLN A 58 6.17 13.85 -2.66
N SER A 59 5.63 12.66 -2.36
CA SER A 59 4.19 12.42 -2.29
C SER A 59 3.91 11.58 -1.05
N ASP A 60 2.89 11.98 -0.30
CA ASP A 60 2.35 11.26 0.87
C ASP A 60 1.05 10.53 0.52
N GLN A 61 0.70 10.45 -0.77
CA GLN A 61 -0.51 9.82 -1.24
C GLN A 61 -0.37 8.30 -1.21
N LEU A 62 -1.49 7.61 -0.97
CA LEU A 62 -1.52 6.15 -0.87
C LEU A 62 -1.35 5.52 -2.25
N VAL A 63 -0.33 4.69 -2.39
CA VAL A 63 0.00 3.93 -3.62
C VAL A 63 0.06 2.45 -3.32
N LEU A 64 -0.20 1.64 -4.34
CA LEU A 64 -0.19 0.18 -4.30
C LEU A 64 0.80 -0.37 -5.33
N ASN A 65 1.28 -1.58 -5.11
CA ASN A 65 2.04 -2.31 -6.13
C ASN A 65 1.24 -2.52 -7.43
N LEU A 66 -0.09 -2.56 -7.36
CA LEU A 66 -0.98 -2.61 -8.52
C LEU A 66 -0.85 -1.38 -9.44
N ASP A 67 -0.35 -0.26 -8.94
CA ASP A 67 -0.22 0.99 -9.69
C ASP A 67 0.96 1.01 -10.66
N PHE A 68 1.90 0.07 -10.55
CA PHE A 68 3.04 0.02 -11.47
C PHE A 68 2.61 -0.27 -12.91
N CYS A 69 1.71 -1.24 -13.10
CA CYS A 69 1.19 -1.60 -14.41
C CYS A 69 0.55 -0.40 -15.16
N PRO A 70 -0.48 0.28 -14.62
CA PRO A 70 -1.09 1.42 -15.29
C PRO A 70 -0.11 2.59 -15.45
N THR A 71 0.82 2.81 -14.51
CA THR A 71 1.85 3.84 -14.64
C THR A 71 2.78 3.59 -15.83
N ILE A 72 3.23 2.35 -16.01
CA ILE A 72 4.12 1.98 -17.12
C ILE A 72 3.39 2.10 -18.46
N LEU A 73 2.13 1.67 -18.53
CA LEU A 73 1.30 1.79 -19.74
C LEU A 73 1.06 3.27 -20.11
N ASP A 74 0.74 4.11 -19.12
CA ASP A 74 0.55 5.56 -19.30
C ASP A 74 1.81 6.23 -19.88
N TYR A 75 2.98 5.99 -19.29
CA TYR A 75 4.24 6.52 -19.83
C TYR A 75 4.59 5.96 -21.22
N ALA A 76 4.16 4.75 -21.54
CA ALA A 76 4.32 4.15 -22.86
C ALA A 76 3.31 4.65 -23.90
N GLY A 77 2.30 5.42 -23.48
CA GLY A 77 1.20 5.87 -24.35
C GLY A 77 0.28 4.73 -24.79
N ILE A 78 0.18 3.68 -23.98
CA ILE A 78 -0.70 2.52 -24.22
C ILE A 78 -1.97 2.70 -23.38
N GLU A 79 -3.12 2.40 -23.98
CA GLU A 79 -4.41 2.40 -23.28
C GLU A 79 -4.39 1.40 -22.11
N ILE A 80 -4.83 1.84 -20.94
CA ILE A 80 -4.90 1.02 -19.73
C ILE A 80 -6.16 0.15 -19.83
N PRO A 81 -6.05 -1.20 -19.82
CA PRO A 81 -7.22 -2.06 -19.87
C PRO A 81 -8.14 -1.93 -18.63
N ASP A 82 -9.45 -2.10 -18.84
CA ASP A 82 -10.47 -1.96 -17.78
C ASP A 82 -10.31 -2.97 -16.62
N GLU A 83 -9.63 -4.10 -16.85
CA GLU A 83 -9.34 -5.10 -15.83
C GLU A 83 -8.22 -4.69 -14.86
N VAL A 84 -7.44 -3.66 -15.18
CA VAL A 84 -6.37 -3.16 -14.30
C VAL A 84 -6.99 -2.46 -13.10
N GLN A 85 -6.69 -2.95 -11.90
CA GLN A 85 -7.28 -2.45 -10.64
C GLN A 85 -6.45 -1.34 -9.97
N GLY A 86 -5.25 -1.04 -10.47
CA GLY A 86 -4.42 0.08 -10.02
C GLY A 86 -4.76 1.39 -10.74
N GLU A 87 -4.12 2.48 -10.32
CA GLU A 87 -4.21 3.79 -10.98
C GLU A 87 -2.82 4.28 -11.38
N SER A 88 -2.70 5.00 -12.49
CA SER A 88 -1.41 5.58 -12.90
C SER A 88 -0.94 6.63 -11.88
N MET A 89 0.27 6.46 -11.38
CA MET A 89 0.94 7.42 -10.48
C MET A 89 1.57 8.60 -11.23
N ARG A 90 1.51 8.67 -12.57
CA ARG A 90 2.21 9.69 -13.36
C ARG A 90 1.94 11.11 -12.88
N SER A 91 0.69 11.43 -12.56
CA SER A 91 0.31 12.75 -12.03
C SER A 91 0.95 13.02 -10.66
N LEU A 92 0.94 12.02 -9.77
CA LEU A 92 1.60 12.11 -8.46
C LEU A 92 3.11 12.33 -8.60
N LEU A 93 3.74 11.62 -9.53
CA LEU A 93 5.17 11.74 -9.82
C LEU A 93 5.56 13.13 -10.33
N GLN A 94 4.62 13.83 -10.98
CA GLN A 94 4.77 15.23 -11.40
C GLN A 94 4.45 16.23 -10.27
N GLY A 95 4.14 15.76 -9.05
CA GLY A 95 3.81 16.60 -7.89
C GLY A 95 2.34 17.05 -7.84
N ASN A 96 1.46 16.45 -8.65
CA ASN A 96 0.05 16.80 -8.72
C ASN A 96 -0.79 15.66 -8.13
N THR A 97 -1.67 15.97 -7.17
CA THR A 97 -2.63 14.98 -6.64
C THR A 97 -3.94 15.09 -7.40
N PRO A 98 -4.40 14.03 -8.09
CA PRO A 98 -5.72 14.04 -8.74
C PRO A 98 -6.85 14.19 -7.73
N ASP A 99 -7.92 14.91 -8.11
CA ASP A 99 -9.10 15.16 -7.24
C ASP A 99 -9.74 13.87 -6.69
N LYS A 100 -9.65 12.77 -7.43
CA LYS A 100 -10.25 11.47 -7.10
C LYS A 100 -9.22 10.42 -6.67
N TRP A 101 -8.04 10.83 -6.22
CA TRP A 101 -7.06 9.88 -5.73
C TRP A 101 -7.59 9.12 -4.50
N ARG A 102 -7.29 7.82 -4.42
CA ARG A 102 -7.77 6.97 -3.33
C ARG A 102 -7.31 7.49 -1.96
N GLN A 103 -8.19 7.31 -0.97
CA GLN A 103 -7.97 7.70 0.42
C GLN A 103 -7.75 6.51 1.36
N SER A 104 -7.78 5.30 0.79
CA SER A 104 -7.63 4.03 1.48
C SER A 104 -7.00 2.99 0.55
N VAL A 105 -6.37 1.98 1.16
CA VAL A 105 -5.82 0.81 0.46
C VAL A 105 -6.32 -0.47 1.09
N TYR A 106 -6.50 -1.50 0.27
CA TYR A 106 -6.92 -2.82 0.67
C TYR A 106 -5.72 -3.78 0.74
N TYR A 107 -5.74 -4.68 1.70
CA TYR A 107 -4.73 -5.72 1.85
C TYR A 107 -5.42 -7.06 2.16
N HIS A 108 -4.88 -8.15 1.63
CA HIS A 108 -5.35 -9.49 1.92
C HIS A 108 -4.19 -10.50 1.85
N TYR A 109 -3.95 -11.20 2.95
CA TYR A 109 -2.95 -12.25 3.07
C TYR A 109 -3.60 -13.63 3.33
N TYR A 110 -3.08 -14.66 2.66
CA TYR A 110 -3.72 -15.98 2.55
C TYR A 110 -2.87 -17.18 3.01
N GLU A 111 -1.53 -17.05 3.13
CA GLU A 111 -0.63 -18.21 3.24
C GLU A 111 -0.60 -18.81 4.66
N TYR A 112 -1.67 -19.53 5.03
CA TYR A 112 -1.84 -20.27 6.28
C TYR A 112 -2.86 -21.42 6.08
N PRO A 113 -2.72 -22.60 6.71
CA PRO A 113 -1.60 -23.05 7.57
C PRO A 113 -0.42 -23.62 6.79
N GLN A 114 -0.50 -23.64 5.45
CA GLN A 114 0.48 -24.30 4.58
C GLN A 114 1.75 -23.46 4.34
N GLY A 115 1.90 -22.35 5.06
CA GLY A 115 2.97 -21.37 4.94
C GLY A 115 4.06 -21.51 6.01
N TRP A 116 4.99 -20.57 5.98
CA TRP A 116 6.05 -20.43 6.98
C TRP A 116 5.69 -19.31 7.96
N HIS A 117 6.25 -19.35 9.17
CA HIS A 117 6.09 -18.32 10.22
C HIS A 117 4.69 -18.20 10.88
N ASP A 118 3.73 -19.09 10.55
CA ASP A 118 2.42 -19.21 11.20
C ASP A 118 1.58 -17.91 11.29
N VAL A 119 1.80 -16.99 10.35
CA VAL A 119 1.00 -15.75 10.24
C VAL A 119 -0.41 -16.09 9.77
N LYS A 120 -1.42 -15.65 10.53
CA LYS A 120 -2.83 -15.99 10.28
C LYS A 120 -3.38 -15.26 9.06
N LYS A 121 -4.39 -15.85 8.41
CA LYS A 121 -5.06 -15.17 7.28
C LYS A 121 -5.73 -13.90 7.78
N HIS A 122 -5.58 -12.84 7.01
CA HIS A 122 -6.18 -11.57 7.37
C HIS A 122 -6.38 -10.70 6.14
N TYR A 123 -7.38 -9.83 6.23
CA TYR A 123 -7.56 -8.73 5.31
C TYR A 123 -7.84 -7.46 6.09
N GLY A 124 -7.66 -6.31 5.44
CA GLY A 124 -7.84 -5.05 6.12
C GLY A 124 -7.86 -3.85 5.20
N VAL A 125 -8.11 -2.71 5.81
CA VAL A 125 -8.04 -1.39 5.18
C VAL A 125 -7.06 -0.51 5.92
N ARG A 126 -6.25 0.23 5.17
CA ARG A 126 -5.39 1.29 5.70
C ARG A 126 -5.77 2.61 5.05
N THR A 127 -5.99 3.64 5.85
CA THR A 127 -6.10 5.04 5.43
C THR A 127 -4.84 5.79 5.84
N LYS A 128 -4.75 7.10 5.57
CA LYS A 128 -3.62 7.90 6.05
C LYS A 128 -3.48 7.89 7.58
N THR A 129 -4.59 7.78 8.31
CA THR A 129 -4.61 8.00 9.77
C THR A 129 -4.94 6.77 10.58
N HIS A 130 -5.57 5.75 9.98
CA HIS A 130 -5.97 4.55 10.71
C HIS A 130 -5.81 3.27 9.89
N LYS A 131 -5.65 2.16 10.58
CA LYS A 131 -5.62 0.81 10.00
C LYS A 131 -6.63 -0.07 10.72
N LEU A 132 -7.35 -0.90 9.96
CA LEU A 132 -8.26 -1.93 10.47
C LEU A 132 -7.85 -3.27 9.85
N ILE A 133 -7.64 -4.29 10.69
CA ILE A 133 -7.23 -5.63 10.30
C ILE A 133 -8.27 -6.62 10.86
N HIS A 134 -8.74 -7.53 10.01
CA HIS A 134 -9.61 -8.64 10.37
C HIS A 134 -8.87 -9.95 10.12
N PHE A 135 -8.54 -10.66 11.20
CA PHE A 135 -8.01 -12.02 11.15
C PHE A 135 -9.18 -13.01 11.10
N TYR A 136 -9.10 -13.98 10.19
CA TYR A 136 -10.15 -14.95 9.93
C TYR A 136 -9.58 -16.38 9.81
N ASP A 137 -10.47 -17.34 9.55
CA ASP A 137 -10.20 -18.79 9.42
C ASP A 137 -10.10 -19.49 10.78
N ASP A 138 -8.89 -19.74 11.29
CA ASP A 138 -8.68 -20.47 12.55
C ASP A 138 -8.78 -19.59 13.80
N ILE A 139 -8.72 -18.27 13.62
CA ILE A 139 -9.01 -17.27 14.64
C ILE A 139 -10.00 -16.25 14.10
N ILE A 140 -10.80 -15.65 14.99
CA ILE A 140 -11.63 -14.49 14.68
C ILE A 140 -11.20 -13.37 15.61
N ALA A 141 -10.46 -12.41 15.07
CA ALA A 141 -9.93 -11.28 15.83
C ALA A 141 -9.91 -10.02 14.96
N ASN A 142 -10.04 -8.87 15.60
CA ASN A 142 -9.93 -7.58 14.94
C ASN A 142 -8.89 -6.72 15.64
N GLU A 143 -8.14 -5.98 14.84
CA GLU A 143 -7.20 -4.98 15.31
C GLU A 143 -7.49 -3.66 14.62
N MET A 144 -7.37 -2.56 15.36
CA MET A 144 -7.44 -1.21 14.81
C MET A 144 -6.36 -0.36 15.44
N TYR A 145 -5.71 0.48 14.64
CA TYR A 145 -4.60 1.34 15.06
C TYR A 145 -4.82 2.79 14.59
N ASP A 146 -4.52 3.74 15.47
CA ASP A 146 -4.44 5.19 15.16
C ASP A 146 -2.98 5.48 14.76
N LEU A 147 -2.72 5.56 13.45
CA LEU A 147 -1.37 5.67 12.88
C LEU A 147 -0.72 7.04 13.14
N GLU A 148 -1.51 8.05 13.51
CA GLU A 148 -0.98 9.38 13.86
C GLU A 148 -0.41 9.40 15.28
N LYS A 149 -1.05 8.68 16.22
CA LYS A 149 -0.62 8.62 17.62
C LYS A 149 0.22 7.40 17.96
N ASP A 150 0.03 6.32 17.21
CA ASP A 150 0.68 5.03 17.39
C ASP A 150 1.25 4.53 16.05
N PRO A 151 2.25 5.22 15.50
CA PRO A 151 2.84 4.86 14.21
C PRO A 151 3.55 3.50 14.22
N ASN A 152 3.84 2.95 15.41
CA ASN A 152 4.47 1.64 15.59
C ASN A 152 3.43 0.55 15.91
N GLU A 153 2.14 0.85 15.82
CA GLU A 153 1.05 -0.15 15.89
C GLU A 153 1.10 -1.04 17.15
N MET A 154 1.38 -0.44 18.30
CA MET A 154 1.59 -1.17 19.56
C MET A 154 0.31 -1.34 20.39
N ASN A 155 -0.73 -0.54 20.12
CA ASN A 155 -1.95 -0.47 20.92
C ASN A 155 -3.17 -0.72 20.05
N ASN A 156 -3.73 -1.93 20.15
CA ASN A 156 -5.01 -2.25 19.52
C ASN A 156 -6.15 -1.45 20.18
N ILE A 157 -6.79 -0.56 19.43
CA ILE A 157 -7.90 0.29 19.87
C ILE A 157 -9.27 -0.17 19.37
N TYR A 158 -9.38 -1.38 18.78
CA TYR A 158 -10.63 -1.86 18.16
C TYR A 158 -11.82 -1.87 19.12
N ASP A 159 -11.64 -2.34 20.37
CA ASP A 159 -12.72 -2.44 21.36
C ASP A 159 -12.88 -1.21 22.26
N VAL A 160 -12.16 -0.12 21.96
CA VAL A 160 -12.22 1.11 22.76
C VAL A 160 -13.41 1.96 22.30
N GLU A 161 -14.39 2.13 23.18
CA GLU A 161 -15.67 2.81 22.85
C GLU A 161 -15.49 4.22 22.29
N ALA A 162 -14.47 4.96 22.73
CA ALA A 162 -14.18 6.30 22.22
C ALA A 162 -13.91 6.34 20.70
N PHE A 163 -13.52 5.20 20.10
CA PHE A 163 -13.24 5.07 18.67
C PHE A 163 -14.35 4.35 17.89
N SER A 164 -15.52 4.11 18.50
CA SER A 164 -16.60 3.33 17.87
C SER A 164 -17.10 3.93 16.55
N LYS A 165 -17.09 5.26 16.41
CA LYS A 165 -17.40 5.96 15.16
C LYS A 165 -16.36 5.67 14.06
N VAL A 166 -15.07 5.80 14.38
CA VAL A 166 -13.97 5.55 13.44
C VAL A 166 -13.95 4.09 13.01
N ARG A 167 -14.12 3.16 13.96
CA ARG A 167 -14.26 1.72 13.68
C ARG A 167 -15.35 1.47 12.63
N LYS A 168 -16.54 2.03 12.82
CA LYS A 168 -17.65 1.86 11.87
C LYS A 168 -17.36 2.47 10.49
N GLU A 169 -16.66 3.59 10.43
CA GLU A 169 -16.23 4.19 9.15
C GLU A 169 -15.26 3.28 8.40
N LEU A 170 -14.27 2.71 9.10
CA LEU A 170 -13.31 1.77 8.51
C LEU A 170 -13.94 0.44 8.12
N GLU A 171 -14.87 -0.11 8.91
CA GLU A 171 -15.62 -1.32 8.56
C GLU A 171 -16.42 -1.13 7.26
N ASN A 172 -17.12 0.00 7.12
CA ASN A 172 -17.85 0.32 5.90
C ASN A 172 -16.92 0.50 4.70
N GLU A 173 -15.77 1.16 4.91
CA GLU A 173 -14.78 1.35 3.86
C GLU A 173 -14.14 0.04 3.42
N LEU A 174 -13.87 -0.86 4.37
CA LEU A 174 -13.39 -2.21 4.09
C LEU A 174 -14.39 -2.99 3.24
N LEU A 175 -15.69 -2.94 3.59
CA LEU A 175 -16.75 -3.56 2.79
C LEU A 175 -16.81 -2.96 1.37
N ARG A 176 -16.71 -1.64 1.25
CA ARG A 176 -16.67 -0.95 -0.05
C ARG A 176 -15.49 -1.40 -0.89
N LEU A 177 -14.28 -1.47 -0.31
CA LEU A 177 -13.06 -1.88 -1.00
C LEU A 177 -13.12 -3.35 -1.43
N ARG A 178 -13.64 -4.25 -0.58
CA ARG A 178 -13.85 -5.65 -0.95
C ARG A 178 -14.77 -5.79 -2.15
N HIS A 179 -15.88 -5.05 -2.17
CA HIS A 179 -16.76 -5.05 -3.34
C HIS A 179 -16.07 -4.45 -4.58
N TYR A 180 -15.39 -3.32 -4.42
CA TYR A 180 -14.67 -2.65 -5.51
C TYR A 180 -13.60 -3.54 -6.16
N TYR A 181 -12.82 -4.25 -5.35
CA TYR A 181 -11.78 -5.17 -5.82
C TYR A 181 -12.28 -6.59 -6.10
N LYS A 182 -13.59 -6.84 -5.98
CA LYS A 182 -14.25 -8.13 -6.21
C LYS A 182 -13.74 -9.26 -5.29
N ASP A 183 -13.34 -8.89 -4.07
CA ASP A 183 -12.98 -9.80 -2.96
C ASP A 183 -14.16 -10.00 -2.00
N SER A 184 -15.36 -10.02 -2.58
CA SER A 184 -16.63 -10.24 -1.89
C SER A 184 -17.46 -11.36 -2.52
N GLU A 185 -16.92 -12.01 -3.56
CA GLU A 185 -17.53 -13.11 -4.31
C GLU A 185 -16.94 -14.47 -3.91
#